data_AF-A0A1V6PX35-F1
#
_entry.id   AF-A0A1V6PX35-F1
#
_cell.length_a   1.000
_cell.length_b   1.000
_cell.length_c   1.000
_cell.angle_alpha   90.00
_cell.angle_beta   90.00
_cell.angle_gamma   90.00
#
_symmetry.space_group_name_H-M   'P 1'
#
loop_
_entity.id
_entity.type
_entity.pdbx_description
1 polymer ?
#
loop_
_entity_poly.entity_id
_entity_poly.type
_entity_poly.pdbx_seq_one_letter_code
_entity_poly.pdbx_strand_id
1 'polypeptide(L)'
;MSHPGKECDKALNQLYDEGGFRYWAGAYMDLLLNSERNRVAYDVWAKRTCERINDPMKRNLLAPLNPPHPFGTKRPSLEQDYFEQFNKPNVHVIDTNTHPIVEVTPCGLVTTDAKLHEADIIAIATGFDASTRSLGSMGICDTDGVNLGERWREGVSTFLGLKVPGFPNISLPYCAQAPTPFTNGPVFIEFQANFIRDMIKKMQSDGTQAVEPHSAAVQGWRIQMETISQMTLFPQTKSWYTGANIPEKPVELLYHYGGIPRYRDACEEAIHLLEDLAK
;
A
#
# COMPACT_ATOMS: atom_id res chain seq x y z
N MET A 1 11.32 -5.15 37.00
CA MET A 1 10.21 -4.94 36.04
C MET A 1 10.12 -6.20 35.19
N SER A 2 9.02 -6.94 35.30
CA SER A 2 8.81 -8.22 34.64
C SER A 2 8.80 -8.06 33.12
N HIS A 3 9.52 -8.93 32.42
CA HIS A 3 9.55 -8.98 30.96
C HIS A 3 8.13 -9.35 30.46
N PRO A 4 7.38 -8.45 29.79
CA PRO A 4 6.03 -8.75 29.29
C PRO A 4 6.02 -9.75 28.12
N GLY A 5 7.19 -10.24 27.70
CA GLY A 5 7.39 -11.00 26.46
C GLY A 5 6.59 -12.29 26.34
N LYS A 6 6.40 -13.07 27.42
CA LYS A 6 5.75 -14.39 27.30
C LYS A 6 4.27 -14.33 26.94
N GLU A 7 3.51 -13.37 27.46
CA GLU A 7 2.09 -13.23 27.12
C GLU A 7 1.90 -12.60 25.74
N CYS A 8 2.75 -11.63 25.39
CA CYS A 8 2.79 -11.03 24.06
C CYS A 8 3.09 -12.09 22.98
N ASP A 9 4.08 -12.94 23.20
CA ASP A 9 4.43 -14.02 22.29
C ASP A 9 3.28 -15.00 22.11
N LYS A 10 2.58 -15.37 23.19
CA LYS A 10 1.43 -16.28 23.11
C LYS A 10 0.30 -15.70 22.24
N ALA A 11 -0.03 -14.42 22.43
CA ALA A 11 -1.07 -13.75 21.63
C ALA A 11 -0.67 -13.64 20.16
N LEU A 12 0.58 -13.28 19.87
CA LEU A 12 1.10 -13.21 18.50
C LEU A 12 1.08 -14.58 17.81
N ASN A 13 1.51 -15.65 18.50
CA ASN A 13 1.44 -17.00 17.95
C ASN A 13 -0.01 -17.44 17.69
N GLN A 14 -0.94 -17.12 18.59
CA GLN A 14 -2.35 -17.39 18.35
C GLN A 14 -2.87 -16.70 17.08
N LEU A 15 -2.56 -15.40 16.89
CA LEU A 15 -2.96 -14.67 15.68
C LEU A 15 -2.32 -15.24 14.41
N TYR A 16 -1.10 -15.78 14.50
CA TYR A 16 -0.43 -16.47 13.41
C TYR A 16 -1.20 -17.75 13.03
N ASP A 17 -1.57 -18.54 14.03
CA ASP A 17 -2.29 -19.81 13.85
C ASP A 17 -3.74 -19.61 13.35
N GLU A 18 -4.40 -18.51 13.73
CA GLU A 18 -5.72 -18.13 13.21
C GLU A 18 -5.69 -17.68 11.74
N GLY A 19 -4.50 -17.35 11.22
CA GLY A 19 -4.24 -17.07 9.81
C GLY A 19 -4.92 -15.82 9.23
N GLY A 20 -4.77 -15.65 7.91
CA GLY A 20 -5.24 -14.48 7.18
C GLY A 20 -4.51 -13.20 7.61
N PHE A 21 -5.22 -12.06 7.56
CA PHE A 21 -4.65 -10.77 7.96
C PHE A 21 -4.70 -10.49 9.48
N ARG A 22 -5.11 -11.46 10.31
CA ARG A 22 -5.22 -11.26 11.76
C ARG A 22 -3.89 -10.90 12.40
N TYR A 23 -2.80 -11.53 11.97
CA TYR A 23 -1.47 -11.19 12.45
C TYR A 23 -1.07 -9.74 12.08
N TRP A 24 -1.43 -9.28 10.88
CA TRP A 24 -1.12 -7.91 10.43
C TRP A 24 -1.99 -6.85 11.10
N ALA A 25 -3.31 -7.07 11.16
CA ALA A 25 -4.26 -6.10 11.66
C ALA A 25 -4.52 -6.20 13.18
N GLY A 26 -4.13 -7.31 13.81
CA GLY A 26 -4.48 -7.64 15.19
C GLY A 26 -3.31 -7.78 16.15
N ALA A 27 -2.05 -7.76 15.69
CA ALA A 27 -0.88 -7.93 16.56
C ALA A 27 -0.79 -6.87 17.66
N TYR A 28 -0.77 -5.59 17.27
CA TYR A 28 -0.78 -4.44 18.17
C TYR A 28 -1.55 -3.28 17.54
N MET A 29 -2.24 -2.47 18.35
CA MET A 29 -2.90 -1.26 17.86
C MET A 29 -1.91 -0.23 17.31
N ASP A 30 -0.69 -0.19 17.86
CA ASP A 30 0.40 0.70 17.48
C ASP A 30 1.48 0.03 16.61
N LEU A 31 1.18 -1.13 16.01
CA LEU A 31 2.14 -1.93 15.23
C LEU A 31 2.90 -1.12 14.17
N LEU A 32 2.22 -0.19 13.50
CA LEU A 32 2.77 0.64 12.42
C LEU A 32 3.21 2.04 12.90
N LEU A 33 3.21 2.27 14.20
CA LEU A 33 3.58 3.55 14.84
C LEU A 33 4.77 3.38 15.80
N ASN A 34 4.96 2.18 16.36
CA ASN A 34 5.97 1.90 17.37
C ASN A 34 6.99 0.86 16.87
N SER A 35 8.24 1.29 16.69
CA SER A 35 9.30 0.43 16.15
C SER A 35 9.66 -0.75 17.05
N GLU A 36 9.57 -0.60 18.38
CA GLU A 36 9.86 -1.70 19.32
C GLU A 36 8.78 -2.79 19.23
N ARG A 37 7.49 -2.40 19.20
CA ARG A 37 6.38 -3.34 19.04
C ARG A 37 6.38 -4.00 17.67
N ASN A 38 6.70 -3.22 16.64
CA ASN A 38 6.89 -3.72 15.28
C ASN A 38 7.99 -4.79 15.24
N ARG A 39 9.11 -4.55 15.93
CA ARG A 39 10.22 -5.49 16.01
C ARG A 39 9.83 -6.81 16.68
N VAL A 40 9.10 -6.75 17.80
CA VAL A 40 8.62 -7.96 18.48
C VAL A 40 7.72 -8.80 17.57
N ALA A 41 6.79 -8.17 16.84
CA ALA A 41 5.96 -8.86 15.86
C ALA A 41 6.80 -9.47 14.72
N TYR A 42 7.79 -8.72 14.20
CA TYR A 42 8.70 -9.27 13.19
C TYR A 42 9.47 -10.49 13.69
N ASP A 43 10.02 -10.45 14.91
CA ASP A 43 10.83 -11.53 15.46
C ASP A 43 10.01 -12.83 15.63
N VAL A 44 8.75 -12.72 16.05
CA VAL A 44 7.84 -13.87 16.13
C VAL A 44 7.54 -14.42 14.73
N TRP A 45 7.23 -13.57 13.74
CA TRP A 45 7.04 -14.00 12.35
C TRP A 45 8.28 -14.69 11.79
N ALA A 46 9.46 -14.11 11.99
CA ALA A 46 10.73 -14.63 11.48
C ALA A 46 11.06 -15.98 12.09
N LYS A 47 10.87 -16.13 13.42
CA LYS A 47 11.04 -17.41 14.11
C LYS A 47 10.15 -18.50 13.53
N ARG A 48 8.84 -18.26 13.41
CA ARG A 48 7.87 -19.21 12.85
C ARG A 48 8.19 -19.59 11.41
N THR A 49 8.62 -18.61 10.61
CA THR A 49 9.00 -18.83 9.22
C THR A 49 10.30 -19.64 9.11
N CYS A 50 11.28 -19.37 9.97
CA CYS A 50 12.55 -20.10 10.00
C CYS A 50 12.40 -21.57 10.35
N GLU A 51 11.44 -21.93 11.20
CA GLU A 51 11.10 -23.31 11.57
C GLU A 51 10.66 -24.17 10.36
N ARG A 52 10.20 -23.52 9.28
CA ARG A 52 9.69 -24.17 8.06
C ARG A 52 10.74 -24.34 6.95
N ILE A 53 11.92 -23.74 7.11
CA ILE A 53 12.97 -23.73 6.08
C ILE A 53 14.19 -24.50 6.59
N ASN A 54 14.52 -25.61 5.91
CA ASN A 54 15.56 -26.53 6.34
C ASN A 54 16.97 -25.98 6.07
N ASP A 55 17.18 -25.41 4.88
CA ASP A 55 18.48 -24.88 4.44
C ASP A 55 18.77 -23.53 5.13
N PRO A 56 19.86 -23.42 5.92
CA PRO A 56 20.22 -22.17 6.60
C PRO A 56 20.46 -20.99 5.64
N MET A 57 20.99 -21.23 4.45
CA MET A 57 21.24 -20.17 3.47
C MET A 57 19.93 -19.62 2.91
N LYS A 58 18.99 -20.50 2.54
CA LYS A 58 17.66 -20.08 2.07
C LYS A 58 16.88 -19.38 3.19
N ARG A 59 17.00 -19.87 4.43
CA ARG A 59 16.39 -19.25 5.62
C ARG A 59 16.85 -17.80 5.81
N ASN A 60 18.16 -17.55 5.71
CA ASN A 60 18.71 -16.20 5.85
C ASN A 60 18.22 -15.23 4.77
N LEU A 61 17.88 -15.73 3.57
CA LEU A 61 17.34 -14.91 2.49
C LEU A 61 15.82 -14.68 2.63
N LEU A 62 15.07 -15.71 2.98
CA LEU A 62 13.60 -15.69 3.00
C LEU A 62 13.03 -15.12 4.31
N ALA A 63 13.74 -15.27 5.43
CA ALA A 63 13.34 -14.80 6.74
C ALA A 63 14.57 -14.30 7.54
N PRO A 64 15.26 -13.24 7.08
CA PRO A 64 16.43 -12.70 7.76
C PRO A 64 16.06 -12.24 9.18
N LEU A 65 16.94 -12.46 10.16
CA LEU A 65 16.71 -12.00 11.54
C LEU A 65 16.74 -10.47 11.68
N ASN A 66 17.40 -9.79 10.74
CA ASN A 66 17.33 -8.35 10.61
C ASN A 66 16.25 -8.01 9.58
N PRO A 67 15.19 -7.28 9.97
CA PRO A 67 14.09 -6.99 9.05
C PRO A 67 14.56 -6.13 7.86
N PRO A 68 14.21 -6.50 6.62
CA PRO A 68 14.51 -5.67 5.44
C PRO A 68 13.70 -4.36 5.44
N HIS A 69 12.59 -4.32 6.19
CA HIS A 69 11.76 -3.16 6.48
C HIS A 69 10.88 -3.47 7.69
N PRO A 70 10.28 -2.45 8.35
CA PRO A 70 9.31 -2.69 9.42
C PRO A 70 8.17 -3.61 8.96
N PHE A 71 7.72 -4.52 9.82
CA PHE A 71 6.68 -5.48 9.50
C PHE A 71 5.36 -4.77 9.19
N GLY A 72 4.66 -5.17 8.12
CA GLY A 72 3.34 -4.63 7.77
C GLY A 72 3.33 -3.25 7.10
N THR A 73 4.49 -2.61 6.86
CA THR A 73 4.58 -1.37 6.05
C THR A 73 4.47 -1.61 4.54
N LYS A 74 4.31 -2.87 4.15
CA LYS A 74 3.79 -3.35 2.87
C LYS A 74 2.66 -4.33 3.19
N ARG A 75 1.68 -4.49 2.29
CA ARG A 75 0.64 -5.51 2.45
C ARG A 75 1.30 -6.89 2.49
N PRO A 76 1.18 -7.66 3.59
CA PRO A 76 1.74 -9.01 3.63
C PRO A 76 1.06 -9.90 2.59
N SER A 77 1.83 -10.78 1.96
CA SER A 77 1.25 -11.86 1.15
C SER A 77 0.77 -12.97 2.06
N LEU A 78 -0.37 -13.57 1.72
CA LEU A 78 -0.84 -14.79 2.37
C LEU A 78 -0.31 -15.98 1.58
N GLU A 79 0.19 -16.98 2.28
CA GLU A 79 0.74 -18.18 1.69
C GLU A 79 0.23 -19.43 2.41
N GLN A 80 0.38 -20.60 1.78
CA GLN A 80 -0.02 -21.88 2.34
C GLN A 80 1.21 -22.74 2.60
N ASP A 81 2.01 -22.98 1.56
CA ASP A 81 3.19 -23.85 1.58
C ASP A 81 4.41 -23.20 0.88
N TYR A 82 4.45 -21.87 0.78
CA TYR A 82 5.45 -21.14 0.00
C TYR A 82 6.87 -21.43 0.50
N PHE A 83 7.06 -21.39 1.82
CA PHE A 83 8.37 -21.62 2.43
C PHE A 83 8.81 -23.08 2.31
N GLU A 84 7.88 -24.03 2.38
CA GLU A 84 8.13 -25.47 2.20
C GLU A 84 8.61 -25.79 0.78
N GLN A 85 8.20 -25.02 -0.23
CA GLN A 85 8.67 -25.22 -1.61
C GLN A 85 10.20 -25.17 -1.68
N PHE A 86 10.84 -24.30 -0.90
CA PHE A 86 12.29 -24.14 -0.89
C PHE A 86 13.04 -25.29 -0.22
N ASN A 87 12.35 -26.24 0.41
CA ASN A 87 12.95 -27.48 0.90
C ASN A 87 13.11 -28.54 -0.21
N LYS A 88 12.49 -28.33 -1.39
CA LYS A 88 12.65 -29.23 -2.54
C LYS A 88 14.02 -29.03 -3.19
N PRO A 89 14.67 -30.10 -3.68
CA PRO A 89 16.02 -30.02 -4.26
C PRO A 89 16.08 -29.20 -5.56
N ASN A 90 14.96 -29.08 -6.28
CA ASN A 90 14.84 -28.38 -7.56
C ASN A 90 14.25 -26.97 -7.44
N VAL A 91 14.14 -26.41 -6.23
CA VAL A 91 13.63 -25.06 -6.00
C VAL A 91 14.73 -24.21 -5.38
N HIS A 92 15.04 -23.10 -6.06
CA HIS A 92 16.14 -22.21 -5.70
C HIS A 92 15.61 -20.80 -5.42
N VAL A 93 16.27 -20.10 -4.51
CA VAL A 93 16.08 -18.67 -4.28
C VAL A 93 17.38 -17.97 -4.66
N ILE A 94 17.30 -16.96 -5.53
CA ILE A 94 18.44 -16.20 -6.02
C ILE A 94 18.34 -14.79 -5.44
N ASP A 95 19.39 -14.33 -4.75
CA ASP A 95 19.42 -12.99 -4.16
C ASP A 95 19.84 -11.93 -5.18
N THR A 96 18.84 -11.28 -5.76
CA THR A 96 19.04 -10.21 -6.73
C THR A 96 19.33 -8.85 -6.09
N ASN A 97 19.34 -8.73 -4.75
CA ASN A 97 19.84 -7.51 -4.10
C ASN A 97 21.36 -7.46 -4.15
N THR A 98 22.01 -8.61 -3.91
CA THR A 98 23.46 -8.75 -4.03
C THR A 98 23.89 -8.84 -5.50
N HIS A 99 23.15 -9.60 -6.32
CA HIS A 99 23.46 -9.78 -7.73
C HIS A 99 22.27 -9.46 -8.65
N PRO A 100 22.02 -8.17 -8.98
CA PRO A 100 20.91 -7.78 -9.84
C PRO A 100 20.91 -8.49 -11.19
N ILE A 101 19.71 -8.68 -11.76
CA ILE A 101 19.55 -9.17 -13.14
C ILE A 101 19.98 -8.04 -14.09
N VAL A 102 20.84 -8.36 -15.05
CA VAL A 102 21.38 -7.42 -16.03
C VAL A 102 20.93 -7.69 -17.46
N GLU A 103 20.58 -8.95 -17.78
CA GLU A 103 20.24 -9.34 -19.14
C GLU A 103 19.26 -10.52 -19.16
N VAL A 104 18.35 -10.50 -20.13
CA VAL A 104 17.58 -11.67 -20.54
C VAL A 104 18.19 -12.16 -21.86
N THR A 105 18.64 -13.40 -21.86
CA THR A 105 19.24 -14.08 -23.02
C THR A 105 18.26 -15.11 -23.58
N PRO A 106 18.50 -15.67 -24.77
CA PRO A 106 17.70 -16.78 -25.30
C PRO A 106 17.64 -18.01 -24.38
N CYS A 107 18.61 -18.17 -23.47
CA CYS A 107 18.70 -19.33 -22.58
C CYS A 107 18.20 -19.05 -21.15
N GLY A 108 17.98 -17.79 -20.77
CA GLY A 108 17.58 -17.43 -19.40
C GLY A 108 18.09 -16.07 -18.93
N LEU A 109 18.22 -15.91 -17.61
CA LEU A 109 18.54 -14.63 -16.95
C LEU A 109 20.01 -14.57 -16.54
N VAL A 110 20.68 -13.45 -16.77
CA VAL A 110 22.06 -13.21 -16.33
C VAL A 110 22.07 -12.21 -15.18
N THR A 111 22.80 -12.54 -14.11
CA THR A 111 23.04 -11.67 -12.94
C THR A 111 24.42 -10.99 -13.01
N THR A 112 24.63 -9.94 -12.23
CA THR A 112 25.89 -9.16 -12.23
C THR A 112 27.15 -9.96 -11.89
N ASP A 113 27.04 -11.12 -11.23
CA ASP A 113 28.14 -12.06 -11.00
C ASP A 113 28.43 -12.98 -12.20
N ALA A 114 27.89 -12.62 -13.38
CA ALA A 114 28.04 -13.32 -14.65
C ALA A 114 27.49 -14.76 -14.65
N LYS A 115 26.57 -15.08 -13.74
CA LYS A 115 25.87 -16.37 -13.74
C LYS A 115 24.67 -16.34 -14.67
N LEU A 116 24.54 -17.39 -15.47
CA LEU A 116 23.34 -17.70 -16.25
C LEU A 116 22.42 -18.59 -15.43
N HIS A 117 21.18 -18.15 -15.25
CA HIS A 117 20.08 -18.93 -14.70
C HIS A 117 19.19 -19.39 -15.85
N GLU A 118 19.39 -20.63 -16.29
CA GLU A 118 18.65 -21.21 -17.40
C GLU A 118 17.16 -21.38 -17.06
N ALA A 119 16.29 -20.99 -17.99
CA ALA A 119 14.85 -21.12 -17.83
C ALA A 119 14.13 -21.17 -19.18
N ASP A 120 13.22 -22.12 -19.34
CA ASP A 120 12.33 -22.19 -20.50
C ASP A 120 11.14 -21.22 -20.40
N ILE A 121 10.72 -20.92 -19.16
CA ILE A 121 9.56 -20.08 -18.86
C ILE A 121 9.96 -19.06 -17.81
N ILE A 122 9.66 -17.78 -18.09
CA ILE A 122 9.91 -16.66 -17.18
C ILE A 122 8.57 -15.97 -16.88
N ALA A 123 8.20 -15.93 -15.61
CA ALA A 123 7.07 -15.16 -15.12
C ALA A 123 7.54 -13.84 -14.50
N ILE A 124 7.17 -12.70 -15.10
CA ILE A 124 7.55 -11.37 -14.60
C ILE A 124 6.52 -10.92 -13.55
N ALA A 125 6.88 -11.09 -12.27
CA ALA A 125 6.06 -10.74 -11.12
C ALA A 125 6.57 -9.50 -10.36
N THR A 126 7.04 -8.47 -11.09
CA THR A 126 7.66 -7.25 -10.51
C THR A 126 6.66 -6.23 -9.94
N GLY A 127 5.36 -6.52 -10.03
CA GLY A 127 4.29 -5.66 -9.52
C GLY A 127 3.86 -4.57 -10.50
N PHE A 128 3.27 -3.51 -9.97
CA PHE A 128 2.62 -2.44 -10.72
C PHE A 128 3.10 -1.06 -10.30
N ASP A 129 2.92 -0.10 -11.21
CA ASP A 129 2.86 1.30 -10.88
C ASP A 129 1.43 1.66 -10.47
N ALA A 130 1.15 1.54 -9.17
CA ALA A 130 -0.21 1.58 -8.64
C ALA A 130 -0.81 2.99 -8.63
N SER A 131 -2.10 3.07 -8.98
CA SER A 131 -2.99 4.25 -8.97
C SER A 131 -2.60 5.38 -9.93
N THR A 132 -1.38 5.90 -9.86
CA THR A 132 -1.02 7.16 -10.55
C THR A 132 -0.80 6.98 -12.05
N ARG A 133 -0.05 5.95 -12.47
CA ARG A 133 0.25 5.74 -13.90
C ARG A 133 -0.95 5.25 -14.69
N SER A 134 -1.74 4.33 -14.14
CA SER A 134 -2.93 3.82 -14.83
C SER A 134 -3.97 4.91 -15.08
N LEU A 135 -4.16 5.83 -14.13
CA LEU A 135 -5.08 6.96 -14.29
C LEU A 135 -4.48 8.05 -15.19
N GLY A 136 -3.19 8.33 -15.06
CA GLY A 136 -2.50 9.32 -15.89
C GLY A 136 -2.50 8.96 -17.39
N SER A 137 -2.46 7.67 -17.73
CA SER A 137 -2.45 7.22 -19.13
C SER A 137 -3.82 7.20 -19.81
N MET A 138 -4.91 7.52 -19.11
CA MET A 138 -6.28 7.49 -19.69
C MET A 138 -6.60 8.68 -20.60
N GLY A 139 -5.75 9.71 -20.65
CA GLY A 139 -6.03 10.91 -21.44
C GLY A 139 -7.07 11.84 -20.83
N ILE A 140 -7.33 11.73 -19.51
CA ILE A 140 -8.24 12.62 -18.79
C ILE A 140 -7.53 13.96 -18.57
N CYS A 141 -8.15 15.04 -19.03
CA CYS A 141 -7.66 16.41 -18.84
C CYS A 141 -8.58 17.21 -17.93
N ASP A 142 -7.98 18.16 -17.21
CA ASP A 142 -8.72 19.14 -16.42
C ASP A 142 -9.30 20.27 -17.29
N THR A 143 -9.93 21.25 -16.64
CA THR A 143 -10.50 22.45 -17.29
C THR A 143 -9.48 23.33 -18.03
N ASP A 144 -8.19 23.20 -17.73
CA ASP A 144 -7.10 23.93 -18.40
C ASP A 144 -6.48 23.11 -19.55
N GLY A 145 -6.99 21.89 -19.79
CA GLY A 145 -6.47 20.97 -20.81
C GLY A 145 -5.23 20.19 -20.38
N VAL A 146 -4.85 20.21 -19.10
CA VAL A 146 -3.68 19.50 -18.58
C VAL A 146 -4.07 18.08 -18.18
N ASN A 147 -3.30 17.10 -18.64
CA ASN A 147 -3.53 15.69 -18.34
C ASN A 147 -3.31 15.37 -16.84
N LEU A 148 -4.10 14.44 -16.29
CA LEU A 148 -4.00 14.03 -14.88
C LEU A 148 -2.60 13.49 -14.50
N GLY A 149 -1.96 12.72 -15.39
CA GLY A 149 -0.61 12.20 -15.17
C GLY A 149 0.42 13.32 -15.08
N GLU A 150 0.25 14.39 -15.86
CA GLU A 150 1.08 15.59 -15.78
C GLU A 150 0.82 16.36 -14.47
N ARG A 151 -0.45 16.52 -14.06
CA ARG A 151 -0.80 17.16 -12.77
C ARG A 151 -0.23 16.42 -11.56
N TRP A 152 -0.07 15.10 -11.62
CA TRP A 152 0.47 14.29 -10.55
C TRP A 152 1.96 13.96 -10.68
N ARG A 153 2.67 14.55 -11.65
CA ARG A 153 4.11 14.28 -11.86
C ARG A 153 4.94 14.59 -10.62
N GLU A 154 4.59 15.66 -9.90
CA GLU A 154 5.33 16.16 -8.72
C GLU A 154 4.69 15.74 -7.39
N GLY A 155 3.64 14.92 -7.44
CA GLY A 155 2.91 14.44 -6.27
C GLY A 155 1.41 14.42 -6.49
N VAL A 156 0.74 13.49 -5.83
CA VAL A 156 -0.70 13.30 -5.85
C VAL A 156 -1.36 14.35 -4.97
N SER A 157 -2.39 14.99 -5.51
CA SER A 157 -3.25 15.90 -4.74
C SER A 157 -4.70 15.57 -5.02
N THR A 158 -5.44 15.28 -3.95
CA THR A 158 -6.87 14.95 -3.98
C THR A 158 -7.57 15.55 -2.77
N PHE A 159 -8.89 15.52 -2.79
CA PHE A 159 -9.72 15.64 -1.60
C PHE A 159 -10.39 14.28 -1.33
N LEU A 160 -10.24 13.79 -0.10
CA LEU A 160 -10.75 12.48 0.37
C LEU A 160 -10.26 11.27 -0.45
N GLY A 161 -9.22 11.41 -1.28
CA GLY A 161 -8.83 10.36 -2.23
C GLY A 161 -9.90 10.03 -3.26
N LEU A 162 -10.85 10.94 -3.48
CA LEU A 162 -12.01 10.74 -4.36
C LEU A 162 -12.14 11.84 -5.42
N LYS A 163 -11.88 13.09 -5.06
CA LYS A 163 -12.05 14.26 -5.93
C LYS A 163 -10.68 14.88 -6.25
N VAL A 164 -10.49 15.38 -7.46
CA VAL A 164 -9.22 15.99 -7.91
C VAL A 164 -9.48 17.45 -8.31
N PRO A 165 -8.68 18.43 -7.83
CA PRO A 165 -8.82 19.83 -8.25
C PRO A 165 -8.58 19.96 -9.76
N GLY A 166 -9.37 20.80 -10.43
CA GLY A 166 -9.38 20.97 -11.90
C GLY A 166 -10.28 19.97 -12.65
N PHE A 167 -10.77 18.93 -12.00
CA PHE A 167 -11.59 17.87 -12.63
C PHE A 167 -13.03 17.86 -12.07
N PRO A 168 -13.87 18.84 -12.44
CA PRO A 168 -15.25 18.92 -11.95
C PRO A 168 -16.02 17.65 -12.32
N ASN A 169 -16.89 17.20 -11.41
CA ASN A 169 -17.75 16.02 -11.57
C ASN A 169 -17.03 14.68 -11.81
N ILE A 170 -15.70 14.63 -11.75
CA ILE A 170 -14.96 13.37 -11.72
C ILE A 170 -14.82 12.90 -10.27
N SER A 171 -15.04 11.60 -10.06
CA SER A 171 -14.79 10.89 -8.81
C SER A 171 -14.00 9.62 -9.10
N LEU A 172 -12.98 9.35 -8.29
CA LEU A 172 -12.04 8.24 -8.46
C LEU A 172 -12.15 7.26 -7.28
N PRO A 173 -13.08 6.28 -7.30
CA PRO A 173 -13.16 5.27 -6.25
C PRO A 173 -11.90 4.39 -6.25
N TYR A 174 -11.52 3.88 -5.07
CA TYR A 174 -10.38 3.00 -4.86
C TYR A 174 -9.04 3.56 -5.38
N CYS A 175 -8.83 4.87 -5.21
CA CYS A 175 -7.68 5.61 -5.71
C CYS A 175 -6.62 5.91 -4.64
N ALA A 176 -5.55 6.60 -5.03
CA ALA A 176 -4.57 7.20 -4.14
C ALA A 176 -5.23 8.22 -3.19
N GLN A 177 -4.63 8.36 -2.01
CA GLN A 177 -5.03 9.16 -0.86
C GLN A 177 -6.38 8.78 -0.24
N ALA A 178 -6.96 7.63 -0.63
CA ALA A 178 -8.01 6.94 0.11
C ALA A 178 -7.43 5.73 0.88
N PRO A 179 -8.16 5.15 1.85
CA PRO A 179 -7.70 3.98 2.58
C PRO A 179 -7.38 2.73 1.75
N THR A 180 -8.03 2.58 0.58
CA THR A 180 -7.71 1.64 -0.52
C THR A 180 -7.00 0.34 -0.08
N PRO A 181 -5.65 0.22 -0.04
CA PRO A 181 -5.00 -1.05 0.22
C PRO A 181 -5.04 -1.50 1.69
N PHE A 182 -5.42 -0.61 2.61
CA PHE A 182 -5.64 -0.89 4.03
C PHE A 182 -7.06 -1.39 4.32
N THR A 183 -7.85 -1.65 3.27
CA THR A 183 -9.22 -2.13 3.38
C THR A 183 -9.43 -3.48 2.68
N ASN A 184 -10.59 -4.08 2.96
CA ASN A 184 -11.19 -5.04 2.06
C ASN A 184 -11.85 -4.29 0.89
N GLY A 185 -11.35 -4.53 -0.32
CA GLY A 185 -11.73 -3.77 -1.53
C GLY A 185 -13.24 -3.66 -1.74
N PRO A 186 -13.99 -4.77 -1.86
CA PRO A 186 -15.43 -4.72 -2.14
C PRO A 186 -16.23 -3.87 -1.14
N VAL A 187 -16.03 -4.09 0.17
CA VAL A 187 -16.74 -3.35 1.22
C VAL A 187 -16.43 -1.85 1.17
N PHE A 188 -15.17 -1.50 0.89
CA PHE A 188 -14.75 -0.11 0.81
C PHE A 188 -15.24 0.57 -0.49
N ILE A 189 -15.24 -0.15 -1.61
CA ILE A 189 -15.77 0.32 -2.89
C ILE A 189 -17.27 0.56 -2.78
N GLU A 190 -18.04 -0.33 -2.16
CA GLU A 190 -19.47 -0.12 -1.92
C GLU A 190 -19.73 1.14 -1.10
N PHE A 191 -18.93 1.39 -0.06
CA PHE A 191 -19.00 2.63 0.70
C PHE A 191 -18.78 3.86 -0.19
N GLN A 192 -17.68 3.90 -0.96
CA GLN A 192 -17.39 5.03 -1.83
C GLN A 192 -18.44 5.20 -2.94
N ALA A 193 -18.97 4.11 -3.49
CA ALA A 193 -20.03 4.14 -4.50
C ALA A 193 -21.33 4.72 -3.92
N ASN A 194 -21.70 4.36 -2.69
CA ASN A 194 -22.85 4.94 -1.99
C ASN A 194 -22.65 6.44 -1.75
N PHE A 195 -21.46 6.85 -1.30
CA PHE A 195 -21.11 8.27 -1.15
C PHE A 195 -21.24 9.04 -2.47
N ILE A 196 -20.68 8.51 -3.57
CA ILE A 196 -20.75 9.14 -4.90
C ILE A 196 -22.22 9.24 -5.36
N ARG A 197 -23.02 8.19 -5.16
CA ARG A 197 -24.45 8.21 -5.46
C ARG A 197 -25.17 9.32 -4.69
N ASP A 198 -24.90 9.45 -3.39
CA ASP A 198 -25.59 10.42 -2.54
C ASP A 198 -25.16 11.86 -2.87
N MET A 199 -23.89 12.07 -3.21
CA MET A 199 -23.39 13.33 -3.78
C MET A 199 -24.13 13.69 -5.08
N ILE A 200 -24.27 12.74 -6.03
CA ILE A 200 -24.99 12.97 -7.30
C ILE A 200 -26.47 13.30 -7.04
N LYS A 201 -27.14 12.58 -6.13
CA LYS A 201 -28.53 12.87 -5.75
C LYS A 201 -28.70 14.28 -5.18
N LYS A 202 -27.77 14.72 -4.32
CA LYS A 202 -27.79 16.08 -3.78
C LYS A 202 -27.59 17.12 -4.87
N MET A 203 -26.61 16.93 -5.77
CA MET A 203 -26.42 17.82 -6.92
C MET A 203 -27.70 17.96 -7.78
N GLN A 204 -28.41 16.85 -8.01
CA GLN A 204 -29.67 16.87 -8.75
C GLN A 204 -30.79 17.61 -8.01
N SER A 205 -30.88 17.44 -6.69
CA SER A 205 -31.87 18.12 -5.84
C SER A 205 -31.62 19.63 -5.78
N ASP A 206 -30.35 20.04 -5.68
CA ASP A 206 -29.96 21.44 -5.49
C ASP A 206 -29.78 22.20 -6.81
N GLY A 207 -29.83 21.49 -7.95
CA GLY A 207 -29.57 22.05 -9.28
C GLY A 207 -28.09 22.36 -9.56
N THR A 208 -27.17 21.86 -8.72
CA THR A 208 -25.72 22.02 -8.86
C THR A 208 -25.21 21.37 -10.15
N GLN A 209 -24.59 22.16 -11.03
CA GLN A 209 -24.07 21.67 -12.31
C GLN A 209 -22.68 21.04 -12.18
N ALA A 210 -21.84 21.57 -11.28
CA ALA A 210 -20.47 21.13 -11.11
C ALA A 210 -20.05 21.10 -9.63
N VAL A 211 -19.33 20.07 -9.24
CA VAL A 211 -18.70 19.94 -7.91
C VAL A 211 -17.21 19.69 -8.08
N GLU A 212 -16.41 20.55 -7.46
CA GLU A 212 -14.95 20.56 -7.49
C GLU A 212 -14.41 20.91 -6.10
N PRO A 213 -13.39 20.20 -5.58
CA PRO A 213 -12.87 20.50 -4.26
C PRO A 213 -12.22 21.88 -4.19
N HIS A 214 -12.57 22.67 -3.17
CA HIS A 214 -11.87 23.90 -2.86
C HIS A 214 -10.38 23.65 -2.55
N SER A 215 -9.53 24.61 -2.93
CA SER A 215 -8.08 24.52 -2.71
C SER A 215 -7.73 24.31 -1.23
N ALA A 216 -8.43 24.97 -0.31
CA ALA A 216 -8.25 24.79 1.13
C ALA A 216 -8.54 23.35 1.60
N ALA A 217 -9.57 22.70 1.05
CA ALA A 217 -9.93 21.32 1.39
C ALA A 217 -8.86 20.33 0.88
N VAL A 218 -8.35 20.54 -0.34
CA VAL A 218 -7.24 19.75 -0.90
C VAL A 218 -5.97 19.90 -0.04
N GLN A 219 -5.63 21.14 0.35
CA GLN A 219 -4.47 21.39 1.21
C GLN A 219 -4.64 20.78 2.60
N GLY A 220 -5.82 20.87 3.20
CA GLY A 220 -6.13 20.21 4.47
C GLY A 220 -5.95 18.69 4.39
N TRP A 221 -6.44 18.06 3.32
CA TRP A 221 -6.25 16.63 3.09
C TRP A 221 -4.78 16.25 2.92
N ARG A 222 -4.01 17.06 2.18
CA ARG A 222 -2.56 16.88 2.02
C ARG A 222 -1.82 16.93 3.35
N ILE A 223 -2.09 17.94 4.18
CA ILE A 223 -1.49 18.07 5.52
C ILE A 223 -1.81 16.85 6.38
N GLN A 224 -3.02 16.32 6.30
CA GLN A 224 -3.40 15.10 7.01
C GLN A 224 -2.59 13.88 6.53
N MET A 225 -2.43 13.71 5.22
CA MET A 225 -1.61 12.64 4.64
C MET A 225 -0.14 12.74 5.08
N GLU A 226 0.43 13.94 5.07
CA GLU A 226 1.79 14.21 5.54
C GLU A 226 1.94 13.92 7.04
N THR A 227 0.97 14.32 7.85
CA THR A 227 0.94 14.03 9.29
C THR A 227 0.91 12.52 9.56
N ILE A 228 0.05 11.77 8.87
CA ILE A 228 -0.01 10.31 8.99
C ILE A 228 1.32 9.68 8.58
N SER A 229 1.91 10.16 7.49
CA SER A 229 3.22 9.70 7.02
C SER A 229 4.29 9.85 8.11
N GLN A 230 4.36 11.02 8.75
CA GLN A 230 5.34 11.33 9.81
C GLN A 230 5.11 10.52 11.10
N MET A 231 3.87 10.15 11.40
CA MET A 231 3.51 9.38 12.61
C MET A 231 3.67 7.86 12.46
N THR A 232 3.94 7.37 11.24
CA THR A 232 3.95 5.94 10.95
C THR A 232 5.32 5.46 10.49
N LEU A 233 5.49 4.14 10.44
CA LEU A 233 6.71 3.49 9.97
C LEU A 233 6.79 3.38 8.43
N PHE A 234 5.76 3.81 7.67
CA PHE A 234 5.74 3.69 6.21
C PHE A 234 6.92 4.39 5.51
N PRO A 235 7.37 5.60 5.91
CA PRO A 235 8.50 6.28 5.25
C PRO A 235 9.82 5.52 5.33
N GLN A 236 9.95 4.58 6.28
CA GLN A 236 11.16 3.78 6.46
C GLN A 236 11.26 2.62 5.45
N THR A 237 10.31 2.51 4.52
CA THR A 237 10.19 1.37 3.60
C THR A 237 10.13 1.83 2.15
N LYS A 238 10.95 1.22 1.29
CA LYS A 238 10.75 1.30 -0.18
C LYS A 238 9.50 0.50 -0.56
N SER A 239 8.33 1.14 -0.52
CA SER A 239 7.02 0.52 -0.65
C SER A 239 6.25 1.13 -1.81
N TRP A 240 5.35 0.34 -2.40
CA TRP A 240 4.34 0.86 -3.32
C TRP A 240 3.29 1.71 -2.61
N TYR A 241 3.19 1.63 -1.27
CA TYR A 241 2.42 2.59 -0.49
C TYR A 241 3.00 4.00 -0.53
N THR A 242 4.28 4.13 -0.88
CA THR A 242 4.98 5.42 -0.92
C THR A 242 5.45 5.82 -2.32
N GLY A 243 5.10 5.04 -3.34
CA GLY A 243 5.63 5.20 -4.71
C GLY A 243 7.10 4.82 -4.89
N ALA A 244 7.83 4.53 -3.81
CA ALA A 244 9.28 4.32 -3.79
C ALA A 244 9.77 3.07 -4.55
N ASN A 245 8.87 2.22 -5.05
CA ASN A 245 9.21 1.08 -5.89
C ASN A 245 9.37 1.44 -7.38
N ILE A 246 8.93 2.64 -7.79
CA ILE A 246 9.06 3.13 -9.17
C ILE A 246 10.18 4.16 -9.20
N PRO A 247 11.24 3.95 -10.00
CA PRO A 247 12.28 4.96 -10.20
C PRO A 247 11.68 6.30 -10.64
N GLU A 248 12.32 7.41 -10.23
CA GLU A 248 11.97 8.78 -10.65
C GLU A 248 10.64 9.35 -10.13
N LYS A 249 9.86 8.57 -9.37
CA LYS A 249 8.64 9.08 -8.74
C LYS A 249 8.91 9.83 -7.44
N PRO A 250 8.12 10.89 -7.14
CA PRO A 250 8.06 11.45 -5.80
C PRO A 250 7.75 10.37 -4.77
N VAL A 251 8.47 10.41 -3.65
CA VAL A 251 8.23 9.51 -2.52
C VAL A 251 7.35 10.21 -1.50
N GLU A 252 6.09 9.78 -1.43
CA GLU A 252 5.07 10.32 -0.52
C GLU A 252 4.08 9.23 -0.16
N LEU A 253 3.41 9.31 1.00
CA LEU A 253 2.39 8.34 1.36
C LEU A 253 1.18 8.45 0.41
N LEU A 254 0.94 7.40 -0.37
CA LEU A 254 -0.11 7.36 -1.39
C LEU A 254 -1.45 6.89 -0.87
N TYR A 255 -1.59 6.44 0.38
CA TYR A 255 -2.85 5.88 0.88
C TYR A 255 -3.12 6.30 2.32
N HIS A 256 -4.36 6.66 2.60
CA HIS A 256 -4.75 7.22 3.89
C HIS A 256 -4.78 6.13 4.97
N TYR A 257 -4.00 6.32 6.03
CA TYR A 257 -3.94 5.42 7.18
C TYR A 257 -4.47 6.10 8.46
N GLY A 258 -5.61 6.79 8.36
CA GLY A 258 -6.25 7.45 9.51
C GLY A 258 -7.36 6.64 10.19
N GLY A 259 -7.66 5.44 9.67
CA GLY A 259 -8.76 4.58 10.12
C GLY A 259 -10.06 4.82 9.36
N ILE A 260 -10.80 3.74 9.09
CA ILE A 260 -12.03 3.76 8.29
C ILE A 260 -13.17 4.57 8.92
N PRO A 261 -13.40 4.54 10.25
CA PRO A 261 -14.41 5.39 10.87
C PRO A 261 -14.16 6.88 10.60
N ARG A 262 -12.93 7.37 10.85
CA ARG A 262 -12.58 8.78 10.58
C ARG A 262 -12.68 9.16 9.11
N TYR A 263 -12.31 8.25 8.20
CA TYR A 263 -12.49 8.48 6.77
C TYR A 263 -13.98 8.61 6.40
N ARG A 264 -14.84 7.78 7.00
CA ARG A 264 -16.29 7.86 6.83
C ARG A 264 -16.85 9.18 7.35
N ASP A 265 -16.46 9.58 8.56
CA ASP A 265 -16.90 10.86 9.16
C ASP A 265 -16.54 12.04 8.23
N ALA A 266 -15.30 12.07 7.72
CA ALA A 266 -14.86 13.10 6.78
C ALA A 266 -15.63 13.10 5.45
N CYS A 267 -16.07 11.93 4.97
CA CYS A 267 -16.94 11.85 3.81
C CYS A 267 -18.35 12.37 4.13
N GLU A 268 -18.95 11.94 5.25
CA GLU A 268 -20.29 12.39 5.65
C GLU A 268 -20.35 13.92 5.84
N GLU A 269 -19.34 14.50 6.50
CA GLU A 269 -19.19 15.96 6.61
C GLU A 269 -19.12 16.65 5.24
N ALA A 270 -18.37 16.10 4.28
CA ALA A 270 -18.24 16.67 2.94
C ALA A 270 -19.56 16.68 2.14
N ILE A 271 -20.48 15.73 2.37
CA ILE A 271 -21.82 15.76 1.74
C ILE A 271 -22.63 16.93 2.28
N HIS A 272 -22.54 17.21 3.58
CA HIS A 272 -23.27 18.32 4.19
C HIS A 272 -22.73 19.67 3.72
N LEU A 273 -21.43 19.75 3.45
CA LEU A 273 -20.74 20.93 2.95
C LEU A 273 -20.62 20.97 1.42
N LEU A 274 -21.50 20.27 0.69
CA LEU A 274 -21.47 20.26 -0.78
C LEU A 274 -21.64 21.65 -1.41
N GLU A 275 -22.27 22.59 -0.71
CA GLU A 275 -22.32 24.01 -1.11
C GLU A 275 -20.92 24.65 -1.09
N ASP A 276 -20.07 24.26 -0.14
CA ASP A 276 -18.65 24.63 -0.05
C ASP A 276 -17.75 23.80 -0.99
N LEU A 277 -18.33 22.98 -1.87
CA LEU A 277 -17.62 22.24 -2.93
C LEU A 277 -18.20 22.54 -4.32
N ALA A 278 -19.25 23.37 -4.40
CA ALA A 278 -19.89 23.77 -5.63
C ALA A 278 -19.26 25.06 -6.16
N LYS A 279 -19.14 25.16 -7.49
CA LYS A 279 -18.86 26.40 -8.21
C LYS A 279 -20.02 26.73 -9.13
#